data_AF-A0A1W6KHJ8-F1
#
_entry.id   AF-A0A1W6KHJ8-F1
#
_cell.length_a   1.000
_cell.length_b   1.000
_cell.length_c   1.000
_cell.angle_alpha   90.00
_cell.angle_beta   90.00
_cell.angle_gamma   90.00
#
_symmetry.space_group_name_H-M   'P 1'
#
loop_
_entity.id
_entity.type
_entity.pdbx_description
1 polymer ?
#
loop_
_entity_poly.entity_id
_entity_poly.type
_entity_poly.pdbx_seq_one_letter_code
_entity_poly.pdbx_strand_id
1 'polypeptide(L)'
;MTKDCRISTCKTGMAFIAGAFALILTATGAGAQQATTMSGMKLSNDQPIQIESDKLEIHDQEHTALFTGKVKVVQGTTTMQSGKMTVYYKDKAAKQAADGAQPAAQPAAKPQQSGSLASGSADIDKILVTDKVYLTSGTQTATADDGAFDMASQTFVLTADQGNKVILSDGPNVFTGCKLTVHMQTGQAELESCGGRVQIQLDPKSQPNAQQQKQN
;
A
#
# COMPACT_ATOMS: atom_id res chain seq x y z
N MET A 1 46.26 32.74 61.62
CA MET A 1 45.72 32.24 60.35
C MET A 1 44.42 31.51 60.66
N THR A 2 43.30 32.10 60.20
CA THR A 2 42.03 31.46 59.77
C THR A 2 41.46 30.27 60.56
N LYS A 3 40.20 30.21 60.98
CA LYS A 3 39.06 31.12 61.16
C LYS A 3 37.99 30.21 61.79
N ASP A 4 37.35 30.65 62.85
CA ASP A 4 36.20 30.01 63.49
C ASP A 4 35.09 29.64 62.48
N CYS A 5 34.53 28.44 62.60
CA CYS A 5 33.25 28.10 62.00
C CYS A 5 32.27 27.73 63.12
N ARG A 6 31.37 28.68 63.43
CA ARG A 6 30.25 28.53 64.35
C ARG A 6 29.07 27.88 63.62
N ILE A 7 28.50 26.86 64.27
CA ILE A 7 27.06 26.64 64.53
C ILE A 7 26.09 27.12 63.44
N SER A 8 25.39 26.17 62.79
CA SER A 8 23.93 26.21 62.80
C SER A 8 23.32 24.85 62.47
N THR A 9 22.57 24.33 63.44
CA THR A 9 21.67 23.18 63.42
C THR A 9 20.50 23.38 62.45
N CYS A 10 20.06 22.30 61.78
CA CYS A 10 18.63 22.08 61.60
C CYS A 10 18.29 20.58 61.59
N LYS A 11 17.54 20.19 62.62
CA LYS A 11 16.80 18.94 62.78
C LYS A 11 15.82 18.74 61.62
N THR A 12 15.57 17.50 61.23
CA THR A 12 14.26 16.82 61.38
C THR A 12 14.42 15.40 60.86
N GLY A 13 14.24 14.43 61.76
CA GLY A 13 14.12 13.03 61.40
C GLY A 13 12.66 12.66 61.14
N MET A 14 12.46 11.56 60.42
CA MET A 14 11.38 10.63 60.72
C MET A 14 11.74 9.26 60.15
N ALA A 15 11.94 8.31 61.05
CA ALA A 15 12.06 6.89 60.78
C ALA A 15 10.67 6.30 60.46
N PHE A 16 10.59 5.32 59.57
CA PHE A 16 9.66 4.19 59.72
C PHE A 16 10.21 2.96 58.98
N ILE A 17 10.53 1.92 59.76
CA ILE A 17 10.76 0.54 59.33
C ILE A 17 9.42 -0.19 59.51
N ALA A 18 8.94 -0.90 58.48
CA ALA A 18 7.97 -1.98 58.63
C ALA A 18 8.05 -2.92 57.41
N GLY A 19 8.03 -4.22 57.66
CA GLY A 19 8.37 -5.27 56.71
C GLY A 19 7.21 -5.85 55.91
N ALA A 20 7.63 -6.51 54.81
CA ALA A 20 7.09 -7.69 54.13
C ALA A 20 5.57 -7.80 53.86
N PHE A 21 5.19 -7.72 52.58
CA PHE A 21 4.23 -8.65 51.96
C PHE A 21 4.42 -8.68 50.44
N ALA A 22 4.55 -9.88 49.87
CA ALA A 22 4.71 -10.12 48.44
C ALA A 22 3.35 -10.02 47.70
N LEU A 23 3.30 -9.33 46.56
CA LEU A 23 2.28 -9.54 45.53
C LEU A 23 2.84 -9.18 44.15
N ILE A 24 2.97 -10.19 43.28
CA ILE A 24 3.27 -10.05 41.86
C ILE A 24 1.94 -9.76 41.14
N LEU A 25 1.81 -8.63 40.44
CA LEU A 25 0.88 -8.49 39.31
C LEU A 25 1.39 -7.49 38.27
N THR A 26 1.59 -8.04 37.07
CA THR A 26 1.84 -7.43 35.77
C THR A 26 0.71 -6.52 35.29
N ALA A 27 1.01 -5.44 34.56
CA ALA A 27 0.32 -5.08 33.31
C ALA A 27 0.98 -3.86 32.63
N THR A 28 1.66 -4.14 31.53
CA THR A 28 1.98 -3.21 30.45
C THR A 28 0.71 -2.66 29.82
N GLY A 29 0.57 -1.33 29.76
CA GLY A 29 -0.51 -0.65 29.05
C GLY A 29 0.04 0.30 27.99
N ALA A 30 0.76 -0.23 26.99
CA ALA A 30 0.94 0.45 25.73
C ALA A 30 -0.33 0.20 24.90
N GLY A 31 -1.22 1.19 24.85
CA GLY A 31 -2.41 1.15 23.99
C GLY A 31 -1.97 0.98 22.55
N ALA A 32 -2.37 -0.14 21.95
CA ALA A 32 -2.15 -0.47 20.56
C ALA A 32 -2.70 0.63 19.65
N GLN A 33 -1.85 1.23 18.80
CA GLN A 33 -2.31 1.81 17.55
C GLN A 33 -2.96 0.69 16.73
N GLN A 34 -4.29 0.66 16.75
CA GLN A 34 -5.09 -0.13 15.82
C GLN A 34 -4.94 0.49 14.43
N ALA A 35 -3.86 0.12 13.73
CA ALA A 35 -3.82 0.18 12.29
C ALA A 35 -4.73 -0.93 11.79
N THR A 36 -5.90 -0.57 11.27
CA THR A 36 -6.79 -1.49 10.56
C THR A 36 -6.06 -1.98 9.31
N THR A 37 -5.52 -3.20 9.36
CA THR A 37 -4.88 -3.84 8.22
C THR A 37 -5.96 -4.28 7.23
N MET A 38 -6.07 -3.57 6.12
CA MET A 38 -7.02 -3.87 5.03
C MET A 38 -6.41 -4.97 4.15
N SER A 39 -6.48 -6.23 4.61
CA SER A 39 -5.87 -7.38 3.92
C SER A 39 -6.45 -7.67 2.53
N GLY A 40 -7.62 -7.14 2.18
CA GLY A 40 -8.33 -7.43 0.92
C GLY A 40 -7.78 -6.75 -0.34
N MET A 41 -7.00 -5.67 -0.21
CA MET A 41 -6.39 -4.96 -1.36
C MET A 41 -4.96 -5.41 -1.69
N LYS A 42 -4.45 -6.47 -1.05
CA LYS A 42 -3.10 -6.96 -1.32
C LYS A 42 -3.08 -7.67 -2.69
N LEU A 43 -2.49 -7.02 -3.69
CA LEU A 43 -2.19 -7.67 -4.98
C LEU A 43 -1.30 -8.89 -4.73
N SER A 44 -1.79 -10.08 -5.06
CA SER A 44 -1.04 -11.32 -4.91
C SER A 44 0.01 -11.40 -6.01
N ASN A 45 1.27 -11.09 -5.68
CA ASN A 45 2.39 -11.01 -6.63
C ASN A 45 2.77 -12.36 -7.29
N ASP A 46 2.17 -13.47 -6.86
CA ASP A 46 2.47 -14.81 -7.37
C ASP A 46 1.54 -15.27 -8.51
N GLN A 47 0.48 -14.51 -8.78
CA GLN A 47 -0.49 -14.86 -9.83
C GLN A 47 -0.16 -14.13 -11.15
N PRO A 48 -0.40 -14.76 -12.32
CA PRO A 48 -0.22 -14.12 -13.61
C PRO A 48 -1.04 -12.84 -13.75
N ILE A 49 -0.45 -11.81 -14.38
CA ILE A 49 -1.14 -10.57 -14.72
C ILE A 49 -1.63 -10.70 -16.16
N GLN A 50 -2.94 -10.65 -16.36
CA GLN A 50 -3.57 -10.60 -17.68
C GLN A 50 -4.05 -9.18 -17.96
N ILE A 51 -3.72 -8.63 -19.12
CA ILE A 51 -4.15 -7.30 -19.58
C ILE A 51 -4.89 -7.48 -20.90
N GLU A 52 -6.08 -6.90 -21.01
CA GLU A 52 -6.92 -6.86 -22.22
C GLU A 52 -7.26 -5.39 -22.55
N SER A 53 -7.20 -4.99 -23.82
CA SER A 53 -7.57 -3.65 -24.28
C SER A 53 -7.96 -3.66 -25.76
N ASP A 54 -8.60 -2.58 -26.24
CA ASP A 54 -8.94 -2.43 -27.66
C ASP A 54 -7.70 -2.14 -28.53
N LYS A 55 -6.74 -1.36 -28.00
CA LYS A 55 -5.49 -1.02 -28.69
C LYS A 55 -4.30 -1.08 -27.73
N LEU A 56 -3.16 -1.50 -28.26
CA LEU A 56 -1.84 -1.44 -27.62
C LEU A 56 -0.88 -0.70 -28.55
N GLU A 57 -0.23 0.33 -28.03
CA GLU A 57 0.87 1.04 -28.67
C GLU A 57 2.13 0.91 -27.81
N ILE A 58 3.25 0.58 -28.42
CA ILE A 58 4.55 0.48 -27.73
C ILE A 58 5.43 1.61 -28.26
N HIS A 59 5.91 2.45 -27.36
CA HIS A 59 6.75 3.60 -27.65
C HIS A 59 8.14 3.32 -27.08
N ASP A 60 8.95 2.57 -27.84
CA ASP A 60 10.27 2.10 -27.40
C ASP A 60 11.24 3.25 -27.06
N GLN A 61 11.10 4.41 -27.71
CA GLN A 61 11.94 5.59 -27.44
C GLN A 61 11.63 6.23 -26.08
N GLU A 62 10.40 6.08 -25.59
CA GLU A 62 9.94 6.65 -24.33
C GLU A 62 9.91 5.62 -23.21
N HIS A 63 10.17 4.35 -23.53
CA HIS A 63 10.01 3.20 -22.65
C HIS A 63 8.58 3.12 -22.05
N THR A 64 7.58 3.35 -22.91
CA THR A 64 6.17 3.30 -22.51
C THR A 64 5.35 2.34 -23.38
N ALA A 65 4.39 1.67 -22.75
CA ALA A 65 3.37 0.89 -23.43
C ALA A 65 1.99 1.47 -23.07
N LEU A 66 1.26 1.94 -24.08
CA LEU A 66 -0.03 2.59 -23.96
C LEU A 66 -1.14 1.63 -24.39
N PHE A 67 -1.95 1.23 -23.43
CA PHE A 67 -3.17 0.45 -23.62
C PHE A 67 -4.35 1.42 -23.59
N THR A 68 -5.21 1.37 -24.61
CA THR A 68 -6.40 2.24 -24.71
C THR A 68 -7.63 1.44 -25.10
N GLY A 69 -8.77 1.89 -24.59
CA GLY A 69 -10.08 1.30 -24.85
C GLY A 69 -10.36 0.10 -23.97
N LYS A 70 -11.33 0.25 -23.06
CA LYS A 70 -11.86 -0.78 -22.15
C LYS A 70 -10.76 -1.69 -21.57
N VAL A 71 -9.73 -1.08 -20.99
CA VAL A 71 -8.62 -1.81 -20.40
C VAL A 71 -9.15 -2.62 -19.22
N LYS A 72 -8.83 -3.90 -19.18
CA LYS A 72 -9.13 -4.81 -18.09
C LYS A 72 -7.87 -5.54 -17.69
N VAL A 73 -7.54 -5.48 -16.41
CA VAL A 73 -6.42 -6.19 -15.80
C VAL A 73 -6.96 -7.19 -14.80
N VAL A 74 -6.52 -8.44 -14.88
CA VAL A 74 -6.92 -9.51 -13.96
C VAL A 74 -5.67 -10.16 -13.37
N GLN A 75 -5.63 -10.26 -12.05
CA GLN A 75 -4.58 -10.96 -11.33
C GLN A 75 -5.17 -11.67 -10.11
N GLY A 76 -5.20 -13.01 -10.15
CA GLY A 76 -5.84 -13.80 -9.11
C GLY A 76 -7.31 -13.44 -8.93
N THR A 77 -7.68 -12.93 -7.75
CA THR A 77 -9.04 -12.45 -7.43
C THR A 77 -9.25 -10.96 -7.69
N THR A 78 -8.20 -10.24 -8.08
CA THR A 78 -8.25 -8.80 -8.31
C THR A 78 -8.51 -8.51 -9.77
N THR A 79 -9.50 -7.66 -10.05
CA THR A 79 -9.79 -7.13 -11.38
C THR A 79 -9.77 -5.61 -11.34
N MET A 80 -9.04 -5.00 -12.25
CA MET A 80 -9.02 -3.55 -12.47
C MET A 80 -9.55 -3.25 -13.87
N GLN A 81 -10.34 -2.19 -14.02
CA GLN A 81 -10.81 -1.68 -15.29
C GLN A 81 -10.50 -0.19 -15.40
N SER A 82 -10.10 0.25 -16.60
CA SER A 82 -9.91 1.67 -16.91
C SER A 82 -10.10 1.95 -18.40
N GLY A 83 -10.28 3.22 -18.78
CA GLY A 83 -10.32 3.62 -20.18
C GLY A 83 -8.93 3.61 -20.83
N LYS A 84 -7.90 3.95 -20.07
CA LYS A 84 -6.50 4.00 -20.53
C LYS A 84 -5.55 3.49 -19.45
N MET A 85 -4.48 2.84 -19.88
CA MET A 85 -3.37 2.41 -19.02
C MET A 85 -2.04 2.65 -19.73
N THR A 86 -1.11 3.33 -19.07
CA THR A 86 0.26 3.56 -19.53
C THR A 86 1.23 2.83 -18.60
N VAL A 87 2.02 1.92 -19.14
CA VAL A 87 3.05 1.19 -18.41
C VAL A 87 4.41 1.78 -18.77
N TYR A 88 5.15 2.23 -17.77
CA TYR A 88 6.53 2.68 -17.89
C TYR A 88 7.45 1.53 -17.51
N TYR A 89 8.42 1.22 -18.35
CA TYR A 89 9.41 0.18 -18.09
C TYR A 89 10.82 0.76 -18.01
N LYS A 90 11.67 0.10 -17.24
CA LYS A 90 13.11 0.34 -17.25
C LYS A 90 13.73 -0.50 -18.35
N ASP A 91 14.66 0.09 -19.08
CA ASP A 91 15.58 -0.70 -19.85
C ASP A 91 16.41 -1.58 -18.91
N LYS A 92 16.25 -2.89 -19.06
CA LYS A 92 17.15 -3.92 -18.52
C LYS A 92 18.59 -3.82 -19.08
N ALA A 93 18.99 -2.73 -19.73
CA ALA A 93 20.38 -2.47 -20.08
C ALA A 93 21.26 -2.19 -18.84
N ALA A 94 20.67 -1.88 -17.68
CA ALA A 94 21.41 -1.51 -16.47
C ALA A 94 21.66 -2.65 -15.46
N LYS A 95 21.18 -3.88 -15.69
CA LYS A 95 21.39 -5.01 -14.77
C LYS A 95 21.80 -6.31 -15.46
N GLN A 96 22.63 -6.18 -16.49
CA GLN A 96 23.37 -7.28 -17.12
C GLN A 96 24.83 -6.86 -17.34
N ALA A 97 25.46 -6.35 -16.27
CA ALA A 97 26.88 -6.06 -16.23
C ALA A 97 27.54 -6.44 -14.89
N ALA A 98 26.87 -7.23 -14.04
CA ALA A 98 27.33 -7.50 -12.68
C ALA A 98 27.43 -8.98 -12.28
N ASP A 99 27.19 -9.94 -13.19
CA ASP A 99 27.58 -11.34 -12.95
C ASP A 99 28.33 -11.86 -14.17
N GLY A 100 29.64 -11.67 -14.14
CA GLY A 100 30.55 -12.21 -15.14
C GLY A 100 30.79 -13.70 -14.91
N ALA A 101 30.38 -14.51 -15.88
CA ALA A 101 31.04 -15.78 -16.20
C ALA A 101 30.69 -16.21 -17.65
N GLN A 102 31.66 -16.06 -18.56
CA GLN A 102 31.68 -16.64 -19.91
C GLN A 102 32.30 -18.06 -19.83
N PRO A 103 31.95 -19.03 -20.71
CA PRO A 103 32.60 -19.21 -22.03
C PRO A 103 31.60 -19.73 -23.13
N ALA A 104 31.79 -19.77 -24.46
CA ALA A 104 32.73 -19.27 -25.45
C ALA A 104 32.11 -19.47 -26.87
N ALA A 105 32.53 -18.66 -27.86
CA ALA A 105 32.54 -18.87 -29.34
C ALA A 105 31.23 -18.87 -30.21
N GLN A 106 30.82 -17.66 -30.66
CA GLN A 106 30.54 -17.13 -32.05
C GLN A 106 29.81 -17.95 -33.18
N PRO A 107 29.23 -17.31 -34.26
CA PRO A 107 29.12 -15.86 -34.60
C PRO A 107 27.75 -15.33 -35.17
N ALA A 108 27.60 -13.99 -35.11
CA ALA A 108 26.90 -13.06 -36.01
C ALA A 108 25.37 -13.14 -36.28
N ALA A 109 24.61 -12.15 -35.77
CA ALA A 109 23.89 -11.11 -36.56
C ALA A 109 22.60 -10.57 -35.90
N LYS A 110 22.70 -9.47 -35.15
CA LYS A 110 21.89 -8.22 -35.17
C LYS A 110 21.93 -7.54 -33.78
N PRO A 111 21.97 -6.19 -33.70
CA PRO A 111 21.91 -5.47 -32.43
C PRO A 111 20.59 -5.84 -31.73
N GLN A 112 20.73 -6.47 -30.56
CA GLN A 112 19.63 -7.02 -29.79
C GLN A 112 18.82 -5.85 -29.21
N GLN A 113 17.70 -5.57 -29.87
CA GLN A 113 16.75 -4.51 -29.52
C GLN A 113 16.24 -4.67 -28.09
N SER A 114 16.05 -3.51 -27.48
CA SER A 114 15.35 -3.15 -26.25
C SER A 114 14.47 -4.24 -25.65
N GLY A 115 14.53 -4.35 -24.32
CA GLY A 115 13.65 -5.19 -23.50
C GLY A 115 12.18 -4.85 -23.78
N SER A 116 11.61 -5.56 -24.75
CA SER A 116 10.23 -5.38 -25.19
C SER A 116 9.30 -6.07 -24.21
N LEU A 117 8.16 -5.45 -23.88
CA LEU A 117 7.05 -6.10 -23.17
C LEU A 117 6.64 -7.43 -23.84
N ALA A 118 6.88 -7.57 -25.15
CA ALA A 118 6.61 -8.80 -25.91
C ALA A 118 7.41 -10.02 -25.42
N SER A 119 8.55 -9.81 -24.75
CA SER A 119 9.39 -10.88 -24.20
C SER A 119 9.01 -11.31 -22.77
N GLY A 120 7.99 -10.67 -22.17
CA GLY A 120 7.55 -10.94 -20.79
C GLY A 120 8.60 -10.63 -19.71
N SER A 121 9.74 -10.04 -20.07
CA SER A 121 10.91 -9.84 -19.20
C SER A 121 11.19 -8.37 -18.86
N ALA A 122 10.27 -7.46 -19.20
CA ALA A 122 10.43 -6.03 -18.95
C ALA A 122 10.32 -5.71 -17.45
N ASP A 123 11.28 -4.95 -16.92
CA ASP A 123 11.16 -4.39 -15.56
C ASP A 123 10.17 -3.23 -15.59
N ILE A 124 8.95 -3.47 -15.11
CA ILE A 124 7.94 -2.42 -14.99
C ILE A 124 8.31 -1.50 -13.83
N ASP A 125 8.38 -0.20 -14.08
CA ASP A 125 8.66 0.81 -13.05
C ASP A 125 7.38 1.36 -12.44
N LYS A 126 6.48 1.80 -13.31
CA LYS A 126 5.29 2.55 -12.93
C LYS A 126 4.15 2.25 -13.90
N ILE A 127 2.95 2.15 -13.37
CA ILE A 127 1.71 2.00 -14.14
C ILE A 127 0.82 3.19 -13.84
N LEU A 128 0.37 3.88 -14.86
CA LEU A 128 -0.65 4.92 -14.77
C LEU A 128 -1.94 4.40 -15.39
N VAL A 129 -3.04 4.50 -14.67
CA VAL A 129 -4.38 4.21 -15.17
C VAL A 129 -5.21 5.47 -15.08
N THR A 130 -5.89 5.81 -16.17
CA THR A 130 -6.69 7.03 -16.27
C THR A 130 -8.01 6.72 -16.97
N ASP A 131 -8.93 7.68 -16.95
CA ASP A 131 -10.27 7.54 -17.56
C ASP A 131 -11.11 6.47 -16.85
N LYS A 132 -11.45 6.78 -15.59
CA LYS A 132 -12.29 5.98 -14.67
C LYS A 132 -11.69 4.63 -14.30
N VAL A 133 -11.09 4.59 -13.13
CA VAL A 133 -10.53 3.37 -12.55
C VAL A 133 -11.57 2.68 -11.68
N TYR A 134 -11.85 1.41 -11.98
CA TYR A 134 -12.66 0.54 -11.15
C TYR A 134 -11.88 -0.70 -10.77
N LEU A 135 -11.55 -0.84 -9.49
CA LEU A 135 -10.85 -1.97 -8.91
C LEU A 135 -11.82 -2.82 -8.10
N THR A 136 -11.73 -4.14 -8.21
CA THR A 136 -12.46 -5.10 -7.39
C THR A 136 -11.49 -6.16 -6.90
N SER A 137 -11.49 -6.45 -5.60
CA SER A 137 -10.73 -7.52 -4.98
C SER A 137 -11.57 -8.17 -3.89
N GLY A 138 -12.02 -9.40 -4.12
CA GLY A 138 -12.93 -10.10 -3.19
C GLY A 138 -14.22 -9.30 -2.96
N THR A 139 -14.47 -8.87 -1.72
CA THR A 139 -15.62 -8.03 -1.33
C THR A 139 -15.36 -6.53 -1.42
N GLN A 140 -14.14 -6.13 -1.78
CA GLN A 140 -13.71 -4.75 -1.79
C GLN A 140 -13.76 -4.18 -3.20
N THR A 141 -14.31 -2.98 -3.35
CA THR A 141 -14.33 -2.25 -4.62
C THR A 141 -13.81 -0.84 -4.43
N ALA A 142 -12.90 -0.38 -5.28
CA ALA A 142 -12.42 1.00 -5.27
C ALA A 142 -12.70 1.67 -6.61
N THR A 143 -13.27 2.87 -6.59
CA THR A 143 -13.54 3.69 -7.78
C THR A 143 -12.81 5.02 -7.65
N ALA A 144 -12.13 5.44 -8.72
CA ALA A 144 -11.41 6.70 -8.82
C ALA A 144 -11.36 7.17 -10.29
N ASP A 145 -10.86 8.38 -10.54
CA ASP A 145 -10.67 8.86 -11.91
C ASP A 145 -9.33 8.39 -12.48
N ASP A 146 -8.29 8.48 -11.64
CA ASP A 146 -6.93 8.08 -11.96
C ASP A 146 -6.34 7.17 -10.89
N GLY A 147 -5.32 6.43 -11.29
CA GLY A 147 -4.52 5.59 -10.43
C GLY A 147 -3.06 5.55 -10.89
N ALA A 148 -2.15 5.53 -9.93
CA ALA A 148 -0.73 5.36 -10.17
C ALA A 148 -0.23 4.23 -9.28
N PHE A 149 0.33 3.20 -9.90
CA PHE A 149 1.03 2.13 -9.22
C PHE A 149 2.53 2.30 -9.42
N ASP A 150 3.27 2.38 -8.32
CA ASP A 150 4.72 2.42 -8.34
C ASP A 150 5.26 1.05 -7.88
N MET A 151 6.01 0.38 -8.75
CA MET A 151 6.53 -0.97 -8.48
C MET A 151 7.70 -0.96 -7.50
N ALA A 152 8.48 0.12 -7.46
CA ALA A 152 9.65 0.23 -6.58
C ALA A 152 9.23 0.36 -5.11
N SER A 153 8.21 1.18 -4.84
CA SER A 153 7.62 1.40 -3.52
C SER A 153 6.42 0.49 -3.23
N GLN A 154 5.96 -0.27 -4.22
CA GLN A 154 4.76 -1.12 -4.16
C GLN A 154 3.55 -0.38 -3.57
N THR A 155 3.39 0.87 -3.99
CA THR A 155 2.34 1.77 -3.52
C THR A 155 1.37 2.08 -4.65
N PHE A 156 0.09 1.88 -4.38
CA PHE A 156 -0.98 2.20 -5.30
C PHE A 156 -1.72 3.45 -4.80
N VAL A 157 -1.71 4.51 -5.61
CA VAL A 157 -2.38 5.78 -5.29
C VAL A 157 -3.53 5.96 -6.26
N LEU A 158 -4.74 6.05 -5.73
CA LEU A 158 -5.95 6.38 -6.47
C LEU A 158 -6.35 7.82 -6.16
N THR A 159 -6.65 8.59 -7.19
CA THR A 159 -7.05 10.00 -7.08
C THR A 159 -8.32 10.26 -7.86
N ALA A 160 -9.14 11.16 -7.32
CA ALA A 160 -10.27 11.71 -8.05
C ALA A 160 -9.92 13.13 -8.53
N ASP A 161 -10.37 13.45 -9.74
CA ASP A 161 -10.24 14.77 -10.32
C ASP A 161 -11.17 15.78 -9.62
N GLN A 162 -10.97 17.06 -9.91
CA GLN A 162 -11.69 18.14 -9.23
C GLN A 162 -13.22 17.97 -9.35
N GLY A 163 -13.86 17.73 -8.21
CA GLY A 163 -15.31 17.56 -8.10
C GLY A 163 -15.77 16.11 -7.93
N ASN A 164 -14.90 15.14 -8.22
CA ASN A 164 -15.16 13.72 -8.01
C ASN A 164 -14.57 13.26 -6.66
N LYS A 165 -14.88 12.02 -6.29
CA LYS A 165 -14.41 11.41 -5.04
C LYS A 165 -13.95 9.99 -5.28
N VAL A 166 -12.91 9.60 -4.55
CA VAL A 166 -12.49 8.20 -4.45
C VAL A 166 -13.46 7.50 -3.51
N ILE A 167 -14.06 6.42 -3.99
CA ILE A 167 -15.01 5.61 -3.24
C ILE A 167 -14.41 4.23 -3.06
N LEU A 168 -14.16 3.83 -1.82
CA LEU A 168 -13.82 2.48 -1.44
C LEU A 168 -15.04 1.86 -0.77
N SER A 169 -15.43 0.66 -1.17
CA SER A 169 -16.49 -0.11 -0.52
C SER A 169 -15.92 -1.45 -0.07
N ASP A 170 -16.31 -1.89 1.12
CA ASP A 170 -16.01 -3.22 1.65
C ASP A 170 -17.32 -3.85 2.15
N GLY A 171 -17.88 -4.74 1.32
CA GLY A 171 -19.22 -5.26 1.51
C GLY A 171 -20.24 -4.11 1.53
N PRO A 172 -21.02 -3.93 2.61
CA PRO A 172 -22.00 -2.84 2.70
C PRO A 172 -21.40 -1.53 3.28
N ASN A 173 -20.12 -1.52 3.67
CA ASN A 173 -19.47 -0.32 4.16
C ASN A 173 -18.92 0.51 3.00
N VAL A 174 -19.04 1.83 3.09
CA VAL A 174 -18.56 2.76 2.07
C VAL A 174 -17.71 3.86 2.71
N PHE A 175 -16.52 4.05 2.17
CA PHE A 175 -15.54 5.06 2.53
C PHE A 175 -15.38 6.03 1.37
N THR A 176 -15.43 7.33 1.65
CA THR A 176 -15.33 8.36 0.61
C THR A 176 -14.26 9.38 0.96
N GLY A 177 -13.35 9.64 0.02
CA GLY A 177 -12.24 10.58 0.15
C GLY A 177 -11.83 11.17 -1.21
N CYS A 178 -10.68 11.83 -1.25
CA CYS A 178 -10.11 12.41 -2.49
C CYS A 178 -8.90 11.65 -3.01
N LYS A 179 -8.16 10.99 -2.12
CA LYS A 179 -6.98 10.21 -2.47
C LYS A 179 -6.91 8.99 -1.57
N LEU A 180 -6.74 7.82 -2.17
CA LEU A 180 -6.54 6.56 -1.46
C LEU A 180 -5.14 6.05 -1.79
N THR A 181 -4.31 5.94 -0.78
CA THR A 181 -2.96 5.38 -0.87
C THR A 181 -2.99 3.98 -0.27
N VAL A 182 -2.56 2.97 -1.02
CA VAL A 182 -2.52 1.58 -0.56
C VAL A 182 -1.11 1.04 -0.69
N HIS A 183 -0.52 0.65 0.43
CA HIS A 183 0.80 0.02 0.49
C HIS A 183 0.63 -1.50 0.39
N MET A 184 1.06 -2.09 -0.73
CA MET A 184 0.88 -3.53 -0.97
C MET A 184 1.76 -4.41 -0.08
N GLN A 185 2.91 -3.90 0.37
CA GLN A 185 3.81 -4.63 1.28
C GLN A 185 3.17 -4.86 2.65
N THR A 186 2.63 -3.80 3.24
CA THR A 186 2.07 -3.82 4.60
C THR A 186 0.57 -4.12 4.60
N GLY A 187 -0.12 -3.98 3.46
CA GLY A 187 -1.57 -4.06 3.37
C GLY A 187 -2.28 -2.87 4.03
N GLN A 188 -1.57 -1.76 4.25
CA GLN A 188 -2.14 -0.55 4.83
C GLN A 188 -2.82 0.28 3.74
N ALA A 189 -4.03 0.76 4.03
CA ALA A 189 -4.77 1.67 3.17
C ALA A 189 -5.03 2.97 3.93
N GLU A 190 -4.66 4.10 3.34
CA GLU A 190 -4.84 5.43 3.88
C GLU A 190 -5.75 6.23 2.94
N LEU A 191 -6.89 6.71 3.46
CA LEU A 191 -7.84 7.51 2.71
C LEU A 191 -7.80 8.95 3.21
N GLU A 192 -7.43 9.87 2.32
CA GLU A 192 -7.34 11.30 2.62
C GLU A 192 -8.62 12.04 2.23
N SER A 193 -8.96 13.05 3.05
CA SER A 193 -10.13 13.89 2.82
C SER A 193 -9.87 15.01 1.81
N CYS A 194 -10.94 15.50 1.18
CA CYS A 194 -10.92 16.60 0.24
C CYS A 194 -10.82 17.99 0.93
N GLY A 195 -9.88 18.18 1.85
CA GLY A 195 -9.77 19.41 2.65
C GLY A 195 -10.82 19.53 3.76
N GLY A 196 -11.41 18.40 4.19
CA GLY A 196 -12.49 18.34 5.16
C GLY A 196 -12.37 17.12 6.08
N ARG A 197 -13.44 16.33 6.20
CA ARG A 197 -13.45 15.08 6.96
C ARG A 197 -13.65 13.91 6.01
N VAL A 198 -13.02 12.77 6.30
CA VAL A 198 -13.34 11.51 5.64
C VAL A 198 -14.75 11.10 6.05
N GLN A 199 -15.57 10.67 5.09
CA GLN A 199 -16.93 10.21 5.36
C GLN A 199 -16.97 8.69 5.29
N ILE A 200 -17.51 8.08 6.35
CA ILE A 200 -17.72 6.63 6.43
C ILE A 200 -19.21 6.41 6.62
N GLN A 201 -19.79 5.59 5.77
CA GLN A 201 -21.13 5.06 5.95
C GLN A 201 -21.00 3.58 6.31
N LEU A 202 -21.36 3.25 7.55
CA LEU A 202 -21.44 1.86 8.00
C LEU A 202 -22.88 1.39 7.87
N ASP A 203 -23.07 0.20 7.31
CA ASP A 203 -24.37 -0.46 7.35
C ASP A 203 -24.53 -1.17 8.72
N PRO A 204 -25.56 -0.86 9.51
CA PRO A 204 -25.77 -1.51 10.80
C PRO A 204 -25.97 -3.04 10.69
N LYS A 205 -26.33 -3.59 9.53
CA LYS A 205 -26.43 -5.04 9.30
C LYS A 205 -25.07 -5.72 9.06
N SER A 206 -23.99 -4.95 8.82
CA SER A 206 -22.61 -5.48 8.77
C SER A 206 -21.94 -5.63 10.12
N GLN A 207 -22.59 -5.23 11.22
CA GLN A 207 -22.11 -5.62 12.53
C GLN A 207 -22.28 -7.14 12.68
N PRO A 208 -21.22 -7.92 12.91
CA PRO A 208 -21.39 -9.32 13.27
C PRO A 208 -22.26 -9.36 14.53
N ASN A 209 -23.44 -9.94 14.41
CA ASN A 209 -24.46 -9.98 15.45
C ASN A 209 -23.86 -10.20 16.85
N ALA A 210 -23.85 -9.15 17.67
CA ALA A 210 -23.64 -9.24 19.12
C ALA A 210 -24.88 -9.86 19.82
N GLN A 211 -25.47 -10.90 19.22
CA GLN A 211 -26.69 -11.57 19.66
C GLN A 211 -26.57 -13.09 19.63
N GLN A 212 -25.48 -13.66 20.18
CA GLN A 212 -25.43 -15.09 20.54
C GLN A 212 -24.69 -15.38 21.87
N GLN A 213 -24.59 -14.41 22.79
CA GLN A 213 -24.08 -14.67 24.16
C GLN A 213 -25.16 -14.53 25.24
N LYS A 214 -26.45 -14.61 24.89
CA LYS A 214 -27.56 -14.56 25.84
C LYS A 214 -28.46 -15.80 25.74
N GLN A 215 -27.87 -16.98 25.69
CA GLN A 215 -28.52 -18.24 26.09
C GLN A 215 -27.49 -19.35 26.12
N ASN A 216 -26.83 -19.53 27.27
CA ASN A 216 -26.49 -20.83 27.81
C ASN A 216 -26.28 -20.71 29.32
#